data_AF-A0A351XKK6-F1
#
_entry.id   AF-A0A351XKK6-F1
#
_cell.length_a   1.000
_cell.length_b   1.000
_cell.length_c   1.000
_cell.angle_alpha   90.00
_cell.angle_beta   90.00
_cell.angle_gamma   90.00
#
_symmetry.space_group_name_H-M   'P 1'
#
loop_
_entity.id
_entity.type
_entity.pdbx_description
1 polymer ?
#
loop_
_entity_poly.entity_id
_entity_poly.type
_entity_poly.pdbx_seq_one_letter_code
_entity_poly.pdbx_strand_id
1 'polypeptide(L)'
;KKRQSELEYKSHPMSDKDESFKYFYCYGLGVMAVGNLKAVTELQSCFEAMLDSICISQKSRNNIIIDINNYFDFRIAEFFKKINSKETQYCFMADIYKLYRLSLWSQDYCKGILGNYLKVFRFSDAECSFFEKFNKAAQEKDVEAAVKCYREFQNEGYDISYKILVYFFPEFDMKEHYNNIQIQPGQTVILDKPVQIDGDITIERGGSLLINGADVTIKGSVKTAGGRVRLHEARIKVEECAEPYWMDFKEIAVANIQNSFIDCGKNCGFLKQEAGRLIITGSEIRNTAEERAINFNGLSFLIKNTAFYNNDSGAVALSGPAKMVMSHCSFNDASADYGGAVQSESIGSVKIENCSFNRCRAAYLGPAVYFKYQKFGQFVSRCECNRCVPPGTEIFNVYEDDFELEMR
;
A
#
# COMPACT_ATOMS: atom_id res chain seq x y z
N LYS A 1 21.18 -25.89 -2.82
CA LYS A 1 20.28 -25.13 -3.73
C LYS A 1 19.93 -23.80 -3.06
N LYS A 2 20.82 -22.80 -3.17
CA LYS A 2 20.65 -21.43 -2.69
C LYS A 2 20.88 -20.54 -3.91
N ARG A 3 19.82 -19.95 -4.45
CA ARG A 3 19.79 -18.84 -5.43
C ARG A 3 18.35 -18.66 -5.88
N GLN A 4 17.62 -17.80 -5.17
CA GLN A 4 16.44 -17.04 -5.61
C GLN A 4 15.87 -16.30 -4.38
N SER A 5 16.58 -15.29 -3.87
CA SER A 5 16.01 -14.37 -2.87
C SER A 5 16.72 -13.02 -2.77
N GLU A 6 17.42 -12.56 -3.81
CA GLU A 6 18.15 -11.26 -3.76
C GLU A 6 17.70 -10.24 -4.82
N LEU A 7 16.62 -10.54 -5.55
CA LEU A 7 15.92 -9.57 -6.38
C LEU A 7 14.42 -9.85 -6.22
N GLU A 8 13.83 -9.39 -5.12
CA GLU A 8 12.49 -8.82 -5.24
C GLU A 8 12.60 -7.81 -6.39
N TYR A 9 12.01 -8.13 -7.54
CA TYR A 9 11.84 -7.18 -8.61
C TYR A 9 11.03 -6.03 -8.00
N LYS A 10 11.70 -4.99 -7.48
CA LYS A 10 11.04 -3.76 -7.06
C LYS A 10 10.38 -3.23 -8.32
N SER A 11 9.09 -3.50 -8.46
CA SER A 11 8.29 -3.10 -9.60
C SER A 11 8.47 -1.60 -9.81
N HIS A 12 8.62 -1.18 -11.06
CA HIS A 12 8.79 0.23 -11.41
C HIS A 12 7.69 1.07 -10.73
N PRO A 13 7.97 2.28 -10.17
CA PRO A 13 6.97 3.05 -9.43
C PRO A 13 5.67 3.36 -10.20
N MET A 14 5.73 3.33 -11.53
CA MET A 14 4.60 3.54 -12.45
C MET A 14 4.00 2.25 -13.04
N SER A 15 4.32 1.06 -12.51
CA SER A 15 3.85 -0.23 -13.05
C SER A 15 2.34 -0.45 -12.90
N ASP A 16 1.68 0.21 -11.96
CA ASP A 16 0.22 0.10 -11.76
C ASP A 16 -0.59 1.04 -12.66
N LYS A 17 0.08 1.88 -13.46
CA LYS A 17 -0.60 2.80 -14.38
C LYS A 17 -1.25 2.04 -15.55
N ASP A 18 -2.22 2.68 -16.18
CA ASP A 18 -2.88 2.10 -17.36
C ASP A 18 -1.91 2.01 -18.55
N GLU A 19 -2.25 1.14 -19.51
CA GLU A 19 -1.42 0.86 -20.67
C GLU A 19 -1.15 2.11 -21.53
N SER A 20 -2.10 3.05 -21.61
CA SER A 20 -1.89 4.30 -22.36
C SER A 20 -0.84 5.17 -21.68
N PHE A 21 -0.90 5.32 -20.36
CA PHE A 21 0.14 6.03 -19.60
C PHE A 21 1.50 5.38 -19.79
N LYS A 22 1.60 4.06 -19.58
CA LYS A 22 2.86 3.30 -19.71
C LYS A 22 3.47 3.48 -21.09
N TYR A 23 2.66 3.39 -22.14
CA TYR A 23 3.10 3.60 -23.51
C TYR A 23 3.75 4.97 -23.71
N PHE A 24 3.10 6.05 -23.29
CA PHE A 24 3.66 7.39 -23.47
C PHE A 24 4.91 7.61 -22.59
N TYR A 25 4.90 7.12 -21.35
CA TYR A 25 6.07 7.16 -20.47
C TYR A 25 7.29 6.51 -21.13
N CYS A 26 7.12 5.26 -21.60
CA CYS A 26 8.17 4.52 -22.30
C CYS A 26 8.56 5.14 -23.64
N TYR A 27 7.61 5.76 -24.36
CA TYR A 27 7.91 6.52 -25.57
C TYR A 27 8.88 7.67 -25.27
N GLY A 28 8.65 8.44 -24.20
CA GLY A 28 9.56 9.50 -23.76
C GLY A 28 10.97 8.98 -23.44
N LEU A 29 11.08 7.84 -22.75
CA LEU A 29 12.39 7.20 -22.50
C LEU A 29 13.05 6.74 -23.80
N GLY A 30 12.25 6.21 -24.74
CA GLY A 30 12.69 5.76 -26.05
C GLY A 30 13.31 6.87 -26.89
N VAL A 31 12.88 8.13 -26.74
CA VAL A 31 13.52 9.26 -27.43
C VAL A 31 15.01 9.33 -27.09
N MET A 32 15.40 9.13 -25.83
CA MET A 32 16.81 9.06 -25.44
C MET A 32 17.45 7.74 -25.89
N ALA A 33 16.80 6.61 -25.59
CA ALA A 33 17.43 5.30 -25.77
C ALA A 33 17.60 4.87 -27.23
N VAL A 34 16.65 5.21 -28.10
CA VAL A 34 16.59 4.69 -29.47
C VAL A 34 16.46 5.77 -30.57
N GLY A 35 16.41 7.05 -30.21
CA GLY A 35 16.31 8.16 -31.18
C GLY A 35 17.60 8.48 -31.94
N ASN A 36 18.74 7.91 -31.52
CA ASN A 36 20.04 8.09 -32.18
C ASN A 36 20.78 6.76 -32.32
N LEU A 37 21.42 6.52 -33.47
CA LEU A 37 22.12 5.25 -33.74
C LEU A 37 23.19 4.91 -32.68
N LYS A 38 23.93 5.91 -32.19
CA LYS A 38 24.93 5.71 -31.11
C LYS A 38 24.27 5.39 -29.77
N ALA A 39 23.13 6.02 -29.48
CA ALA A 39 22.39 5.74 -28.25
C ALA A 39 21.80 4.33 -28.27
N VAL A 40 21.24 3.89 -29.41
CA VAL A 40 20.72 2.51 -29.58
C VAL A 40 21.80 1.49 -29.22
N THR A 41 23.03 1.67 -29.72
CA THR A 41 24.10 0.68 -29.51
C THR A 41 24.51 0.49 -28.05
N GLU A 42 24.27 1.46 -27.17
CA GLU A 42 24.68 1.39 -25.76
C GLU A 42 23.51 1.31 -24.77
N LEU A 43 22.35 1.89 -25.10
CA LEU A 43 21.23 2.04 -24.19
C LEU A 43 20.11 1.00 -24.39
N GLN A 44 20.07 0.30 -25.53
CA GLN A 44 18.96 -0.61 -25.87
C GLN A 44 18.69 -1.65 -24.77
N SER A 45 19.70 -2.34 -24.28
CA SER A 45 19.52 -3.39 -23.25
C SER A 45 18.96 -2.82 -21.94
N CYS A 46 19.38 -1.61 -21.54
CA CYS A 46 18.88 -0.97 -20.34
C CYS A 46 17.43 -0.50 -20.52
N PHE A 47 17.12 0.04 -21.70
CA PHE A 47 15.76 0.44 -22.06
C PHE A 47 14.81 -0.76 -22.07
N GLU A 48 15.19 -1.90 -22.65
CA GLU A 48 14.40 -3.13 -22.62
C GLU A 48 14.10 -3.60 -21.19
N ALA A 49 15.10 -3.58 -20.29
CA ALA A 49 14.89 -3.89 -18.88
C ALA A 49 13.92 -2.92 -18.18
N MET A 50 13.92 -1.64 -18.56
CA MET A 50 12.93 -0.67 -18.06
C MET A 50 11.52 -1.00 -18.57
N LEU A 51 11.36 -1.36 -19.84
CA LEU A 51 10.07 -1.79 -20.42
C LEU A 51 9.52 -3.04 -19.71
N ASP A 52 10.39 -3.96 -19.30
CA ASP A 52 10.00 -5.11 -18.48
C ASP A 52 9.55 -4.67 -17.08
N SER A 53 10.32 -3.80 -16.43
CA SER A 53 10.04 -3.35 -15.06
C SER A 53 8.73 -2.58 -14.90
N ILE A 54 8.31 -1.83 -15.92
CA ILE A 54 7.04 -1.08 -15.95
C ILE A 54 5.86 -1.93 -16.45
N CYS A 55 6.13 -3.16 -16.93
CA CYS A 55 5.13 -4.12 -17.37
C CYS A 55 4.23 -3.57 -18.50
N ILE A 56 4.84 -3.01 -19.54
CA ILE A 56 4.15 -2.58 -20.77
C ILE A 56 3.98 -3.74 -21.76
N SER A 57 2.85 -3.79 -22.48
CA SER A 57 2.56 -4.87 -23.42
C SER A 57 3.51 -4.91 -24.63
N GLN A 58 3.76 -6.10 -25.18
CA GLN A 58 4.62 -6.28 -26.35
C GLN A 58 4.14 -5.48 -27.58
N LYS A 59 2.81 -5.36 -27.76
CA LYS A 59 2.22 -4.55 -28.84
C LYS A 59 2.67 -3.09 -28.73
N SER A 60 2.57 -2.53 -27.53
CA SER A 60 2.98 -1.16 -27.24
C SER A 60 4.48 -0.97 -27.43
N ARG A 61 5.32 -1.93 -27.00
CA ARG A 61 6.79 -1.89 -27.19
C ARG A 61 7.18 -1.74 -28.66
N ASN A 62 6.64 -2.58 -29.53
CA ASN A 62 6.97 -2.56 -30.95
C ASN A 62 6.58 -1.22 -31.61
N ASN A 63 5.50 -0.59 -31.15
CA ASN A 63 5.03 0.68 -31.69
C ASN A 63 5.89 1.87 -31.27
N ILE A 64 6.65 1.81 -30.17
CA ILE A 64 7.47 2.94 -29.71
C ILE A 64 8.50 3.33 -30.77
N ILE A 65 9.25 2.35 -31.29
CA ILE A 65 10.30 2.61 -32.29
C ILE A 65 9.70 3.15 -33.60
N ILE A 66 8.56 2.59 -34.02
CA ILE A 66 7.85 3.04 -35.23
C ILE A 66 7.42 4.50 -35.07
N ASP A 67 6.89 4.85 -33.91
CA ASP A 67 6.32 6.17 -33.66
C ASP A 67 7.39 7.23 -33.43
N ILE A 68 8.55 6.87 -32.86
CA ILE A 68 9.71 7.76 -32.79
C ILE A 68 10.19 8.14 -34.20
N ASN A 69 10.17 7.19 -35.14
CA ASN A 69 10.66 7.43 -36.50
C ASN A 69 9.64 8.16 -37.40
N ASN A 70 8.33 7.92 -37.21
CA ASN A 70 7.31 8.35 -38.16
C ASN A 70 6.31 9.38 -37.61
N TYR A 71 6.16 9.50 -36.29
CA TYR A 71 5.08 10.28 -35.66
C TYR A 71 5.57 11.12 -34.47
N PHE A 72 6.84 11.54 -34.51
CA PHE A 72 7.53 12.14 -33.37
C PHE A 72 6.79 13.34 -32.77
N ASP A 73 6.47 14.35 -33.59
CA ASP A 73 5.90 15.63 -33.14
C ASP A 73 4.54 15.44 -32.45
N PHE A 74 3.70 14.55 -32.98
CA PHE A 74 2.40 14.24 -32.40
C PHE A 74 2.56 13.50 -31.06
N ARG A 75 3.44 12.49 -31.01
CA ARG A 75 3.59 11.63 -29.84
C ARG A 75 4.31 12.31 -28.69
N ILE A 76 5.28 13.17 -28.97
CA ILE A 76 5.98 13.92 -27.94
C ILE A 76 5.05 14.92 -27.24
N ALA A 77 4.11 15.53 -27.98
CA ALA A 77 3.09 16.40 -27.40
C ALA A 77 2.14 15.63 -26.46
N GLU A 78 1.70 14.43 -26.85
CA GLU A 78 0.87 13.56 -26.01
C GLU A 78 1.62 13.03 -24.77
N PHE A 79 2.91 12.72 -24.92
CA PHE A 79 3.78 12.40 -23.80
C PHE A 79 3.79 13.51 -22.75
N PHE A 80 4.03 14.76 -23.15
CA PHE A 80 4.05 15.88 -22.21
C PHE A 80 2.68 16.14 -21.55
N LYS A 81 1.58 15.88 -22.25
CA LYS A 81 0.23 15.95 -21.66
C LYS A 81 -0.01 14.86 -20.62
N LYS A 82 0.54 13.67 -20.82
CA LYS A 82 0.41 12.52 -19.91
C LYS A 82 1.31 12.63 -18.69
N ILE A 83 2.54 13.12 -18.84
CA ILE A 83 3.52 13.29 -17.75
C ILE A 83 3.41 14.70 -17.17
N ASN A 84 2.31 14.94 -16.46
CA ASN A 84 1.88 16.28 -16.04
C ASN A 84 1.90 16.52 -14.53
N SER A 85 2.32 15.54 -13.72
CA SER A 85 2.48 15.70 -12.27
C SER A 85 3.95 15.65 -11.87
N LYS A 86 4.33 16.34 -10.79
CA LYS A 86 5.70 16.31 -10.28
C LYS A 86 6.17 14.90 -9.95
N GLU A 87 5.32 14.06 -9.37
CA GLU A 87 5.64 12.65 -9.09
C GLU A 87 6.00 11.87 -10.37
N THR A 88 5.20 11.99 -11.42
CA THR A 88 5.46 11.28 -12.70
C THR A 88 6.67 11.84 -13.41
N GLN A 89 6.88 13.15 -13.36
CA GLN A 89 8.06 13.83 -13.90
C GLN A 89 9.34 13.42 -13.16
N TYR A 90 9.31 13.34 -11.83
CA TYR A 90 10.46 12.92 -11.01
C TYR A 90 10.85 11.47 -11.25
N CYS A 91 9.88 10.56 -11.33
CA CYS A 91 10.14 9.18 -11.71
C CYS A 91 10.75 9.10 -13.12
N PHE A 92 10.18 9.84 -14.08
CA PHE A 92 10.69 9.90 -15.44
C PHE A 92 12.12 10.43 -15.49
N MET A 93 12.42 11.50 -14.73
CA MET A 93 13.76 12.04 -14.65
C MET A 93 14.75 11.05 -14.04
N ALA A 94 14.36 10.30 -13.00
CA ALA A 94 15.21 9.23 -12.46
C ALA A 94 15.60 8.22 -13.54
N ASP A 95 14.66 7.79 -14.38
CA ASP A 95 14.96 6.89 -15.52
C ASP A 95 15.84 7.51 -16.59
N ILE A 96 15.58 8.78 -16.94
CA ILE A 96 16.43 9.52 -17.86
C ILE A 96 17.88 9.61 -17.35
N TYR A 97 18.09 9.87 -16.06
CA TYR A 97 19.43 9.85 -15.47
C TYR A 97 20.05 8.44 -15.45
N LYS A 98 19.23 7.40 -15.22
CA LYS A 98 19.68 6.00 -15.30
C LYS A 98 20.12 5.58 -16.70
N LEU A 99 19.48 6.10 -17.75
CA LEU A 99 19.92 5.92 -19.13
C LEU A 99 21.17 6.77 -19.41
N TYR A 100 21.14 8.05 -19.06
CA TYR A 100 22.23 8.98 -19.32
C TYR A 100 23.57 8.53 -18.71
N ARG A 101 23.58 7.97 -17.50
CA ARG A 101 24.81 7.46 -16.86
C ARG A 101 25.48 6.30 -17.60
N LEU A 102 24.76 5.63 -18.49
CA LEU A 102 25.30 4.56 -19.34
C LEU A 102 25.78 5.08 -20.70
N SER A 103 25.51 6.35 -21.03
CA SER A 103 25.91 6.94 -22.29
C SER A 103 27.40 7.30 -22.28
N LEU A 104 28.17 6.69 -23.19
CA LEU A 104 29.58 6.98 -23.40
C LEU A 104 29.78 7.62 -24.78
N TRP A 105 29.17 7.05 -25.82
CA TRP A 105 29.36 7.51 -27.20
C TRP A 105 28.26 8.46 -27.67
N SER A 106 27.09 8.43 -27.02
CA SER A 106 25.98 9.34 -27.30
C SER A 106 25.80 10.44 -26.25
N GLN A 107 26.85 10.74 -25.46
CA GLN A 107 26.76 11.65 -24.33
C GLN A 107 26.20 13.05 -24.70
N ASP A 108 26.67 13.66 -25.80
CA ASP A 108 26.16 14.97 -26.25
C ASP A 108 24.67 14.92 -26.62
N TYR A 109 24.25 13.84 -27.29
CA TYR A 109 22.85 13.61 -27.64
C TYR A 109 22.00 13.44 -26.38
N CYS A 110 22.39 12.53 -25.49
CA CYS A 110 21.65 12.25 -24.26
C CYS A 110 21.61 13.47 -23.33
N LYS A 111 22.69 14.24 -23.23
CA LYS A 111 22.73 15.51 -22.48
C LYS A 111 21.79 16.55 -23.08
N GLY A 112 21.71 16.62 -24.41
CA GLY A 112 20.74 17.47 -25.12
C GLY A 112 19.28 17.09 -24.80
N ILE A 113 18.95 15.80 -24.86
CA ILE A 113 17.62 15.29 -24.51
C ILE A 113 17.28 15.54 -23.04
N LEU A 114 18.20 15.24 -22.12
CA LEU A 114 18.05 15.54 -20.69
C LEU A 114 17.74 17.03 -20.46
N GLY A 115 18.54 17.92 -21.06
CA GLY A 115 18.34 19.37 -20.95
C GLY A 115 17.01 19.85 -21.53
N ASN A 116 16.54 19.23 -22.62
CA ASN A 116 15.23 19.54 -23.20
C ASN A 116 14.09 19.13 -22.25
N TYR A 117 14.16 17.96 -21.62
CA TYR A 117 13.13 17.53 -20.67
C TYR A 117 13.08 18.42 -19.43
N LEU A 118 14.23 18.75 -18.83
CA LEU A 118 14.30 19.67 -17.69
C LEU A 118 13.64 21.02 -18.02
N LYS A 119 13.90 21.57 -19.22
CA LYS A 119 13.30 22.83 -19.68
C LYS A 119 11.80 22.73 -19.92
N VAL A 120 11.34 21.70 -20.65
CA VAL A 120 9.92 21.56 -20.99
C VAL A 120 9.07 21.30 -19.74
N PHE A 121 9.56 20.50 -18.81
CA PHE A 121 8.90 20.28 -17.52
C PHE A 121 9.06 21.45 -16.53
N ARG A 122 9.87 22.46 -16.87
CA ARG A 122 10.11 23.66 -16.06
C ARG A 122 10.63 23.32 -14.66
N PHE A 123 11.65 22.49 -14.60
CA PHE A 123 12.36 22.19 -13.35
C PHE A 123 13.07 23.46 -12.87
N SER A 124 12.97 23.74 -11.58
CA SER A 124 13.74 24.80 -10.94
C SER A 124 15.22 24.42 -10.83
N ASP A 125 16.07 25.38 -10.48
CA ASP A 125 17.49 25.13 -10.20
C ASP A 125 17.67 24.14 -9.04
N ALA A 126 16.78 24.20 -8.04
CA ALA A 126 16.74 23.28 -6.91
C ALA A 126 16.45 21.83 -7.35
N GLU A 127 15.42 21.64 -8.19
CA GLU A 127 15.08 20.33 -8.73
C GLU A 127 16.21 19.79 -9.61
N CYS A 128 16.78 20.62 -10.50
CA CYS A 128 17.91 20.21 -11.33
C CYS A 128 19.12 19.80 -10.47
N SER A 129 19.49 20.63 -9.48
CA SER A 129 20.60 20.34 -8.58
C SER A 129 20.36 19.08 -7.76
N PHE A 130 19.13 18.80 -7.34
CA PHE A 130 18.78 17.58 -6.61
C PHE A 130 19.07 16.35 -7.46
N PHE A 131 18.52 16.26 -8.69
CA PHE A 131 18.72 15.08 -9.53
C PHE A 131 20.19 14.86 -9.90
N GLU A 132 20.96 15.93 -10.15
CA GLU A 132 22.40 15.82 -10.43
C GLU A 132 23.18 15.28 -9.22
N LYS A 133 22.98 15.88 -8.04
CA LYS A 133 23.67 15.49 -6.80
C LYS A 133 23.26 14.09 -6.35
N PHE A 134 21.96 13.77 -6.38
CA PHE A 134 21.44 12.47 -5.97
C PHE A 134 21.89 11.37 -6.92
N ASN A 135 21.90 11.63 -8.24
CA ASN A 135 22.46 10.69 -9.22
C ASN A 135 23.95 10.42 -8.98
N LYS A 136 24.73 11.47 -8.68
CA LYS A 136 26.16 11.33 -8.34
C LYS A 136 26.34 10.46 -7.10
N ALA A 137 25.60 10.75 -6.03
CA ALA A 137 25.63 9.96 -4.80
C ALA A 137 25.26 8.48 -5.08
N ALA A 138 24.26 8.23 -5.92
CA ALA A 138 23.87 6.88 -6.32
C ALA A 138 24.96 6.13 -7.12
N GLN A 139 25.70 6.83 -8.00
CA GLN A 139 26.83 6.26 -8.74
C GLN A 139 28.01 5.91 -7.82
N GLU A 140 28.28 6.78 -6.84
CA GLU A 140 29.34 6.62 -5.84
C GLU A 140 28.92 5.66 -4.70
N LYS A 141 27.64 5.25 -4.67
CA LYS A 141 26.99 4.48 -3.59
C LYS A 141 27.09 5.15 -2.22
N ASP A 142 27.10 6.48 -2.21
CA ASP A 142 27.19 7.29 -1.01
C ASP A 142 25.79 7.62 -0.47
N VAL A 143 25.34 6.81 0.49
CA VAL A 143 24.02 6.96 1.13
C VAL A 143 23.95 8.24 1.96
N GLU A 144 25.03 8.66 2.62
CA GLU A 144 25.04 9.86 3.47
C GLU A 144 24.86 11.12 2.62
N ALA A 145 25.57 11.20 1.48
CA ALA A 145 25.41 12.29 0.53
C ALA A 145 24.00 12.32 -0.07
N ALA A 146 23.43 11.15 -0.40
CA ALA A 146 22.06 11.06 -0.91
C ALA A 146 21.02 11.55 0.11
N VAL A 147 21.16 11.15 1.39
CA VAL A 147 20.28 11.59 2.49
C VAL A 147 20.39 13.10 2.70
N LYS A 148 21.61 13.65 2.70
CA LYS A 148 21.82 15.10 2.81
C LYS A 148 21.16 15.85 1.65
N CYS A 149 21.35 15.37 0.42
CA CYS A 149 20.75 15.95 -0.77
C CYS A 149 19.22 15.94 -0.72
N TYR A 150 18.62 14.85 -0.24
CA TYR A 150 17.18 14.75 -0.07
C TYR A 150 16.64 15.71 1.01
N ARG A 151 17.32 15.84 2.15
CA ARG A 151 16.92 16.78 3.20
C ARG A 151 17.02 18.25 2.75
N GLU A 152 18.05 18.60 1.98
CA GLU A 152 18.16 19.93 1.36
C GLU A 152 16.94 20.20 0.45
N PHE A 153 16.59 19.23 -0.41
CA PHE A 153 15.43 19.32 -1.29
C PHE A 153 14.11 19.53 -0.54
N GLN A 154 13.92 18.81 0.57
CA GLN A 154 12.76 18.97 1.45
C GLN A 154 12.71 20.34 2.15
N ASN A 155 13.85 20.85 2.62
CA ASN A 155 13.93 22.17 3.26
C ASN A 155 13.60 23.31 2.28
N GLU A 156 13.81 23.10 0.98
CA GLU A 156 13.42 24.03 -0.08
C GLU A 156 11.93 23.92 -0.47
N GLY A 157 11.17 23.04 0.18
CA GLY A 157 9.73 22.89 0.01
C GLY A 157 9.32 21.92 -1.10
N TYR A 158 10.26 21.11 -1.61
CA TYR A 158 9.97 20.05 -2.57
C TYR A 158 9.80 18.70 -1.88
N ASP A 159 9.15 17.77 -2.57
CA ASP A 159 8.94 16.43 -2.06
C ASP A 159 9.00 15.40 -3.18
N ILE A 160 9.60 14.24 -2.90
CA ILE A 160 9.71 13.12 -3.84
C ILE A 160 9.53 11.84 -3.04
N SER A 161 8.65 10.97 -3.50
CA SER A 161 8.29 9.78 -2.73
C SER A 161 9.50 8.87 -2.51
N TYR A 162 9.55 8.28 -1.31
CA TYR A 162 10.63 7.35 -0.95
C TYR A 162 10.73 6.17 -1.94
N LYS A 163 9.60 5.70 -2.46
CA LYS A 163 9.55 4.66 -3.51
C LYS A 163 10.36 5.06 -4.74
N ILE A 164 10.30 6.32 -5.18
CA ILE A 164 11.08 6.81 -6.33
C ILE A 164 12.56 6.95 -5.95
N LEU A 165 12.88 7.42 -4.74
CA LEU A 165 14.27 7.52 -4.28
C LEU A 165 14.97 6.16 -4.26
N VAL A 166 14.33 5.17 -3.65
CA VAL A 166 14.82 3.78 -3.60
C VAL A 166 14.82 3.14 -4.98
N TYR A 167 13.86 3.48 -5.85
CA TYR A 167 13.94 3.04 -7.24
C TYR A 167 15.16 3.65 -7.96
N PHE A 168 15.45 4.93 -7.73
CA PHE A 168 16.55 5.63 -8.37
C PHE A 168 17.92 5.13 -7.87
N PHE A 169 18.03 4.93 -6.56
CA PHE A 169 19.17 4.40 -5.86
C PHE A 169 18.73 3.25 -4.94
N PRO A 170 18.84 1.98 -5.38
CA PRO A 170 18.34 0.81 -4.63
C PRO A 170 18.89 0.63 -3.22
N GLU A 171 20.13 1.06 -2.98
CA GLU A 171 20.78 1.04 -1.67
C GLU A 171 20.46 2.28 -0.81
N PHE A 172 19.65 3.21 -1.29
CA PHE A 172 19.18 4.34 -0.49
C PHE A 172 18.35 3.82 0.69
N ASP A 173 18.80 4.18 1.89
CA ASP A 173 18.10 3.87 3.13
C ASP A 173 18.03 5.13 3.99
N MET A 174 16.81 5.51 4.37
CA MET A 174 16.58 6.61 5.29
C MET A 174 15.48 6.23 6.26
N LYS A 175 15.88 6.05 7.52
CA LYS A 175 14.95 5.80 8.61
C LYS A 175 14.70 7.07 9.43
N GLU A 176 13.43 7.35 9.70
CA GLU A 176 13.03 8.42 10.60
C GLU A 176 12.63 7.89 11.97
N HIS A 177 12.90 8.67 12.99
CA HIS A 177 12.58 8.36 14.38
C HIS A 177 11.68 9.47 14.93
N TYR A 178 10.55 9.05 15.50
CA TYR A 178 9.61 9.93 16.18
C TYR A 178 9.37 9.41 17.59
N ASN A 179 9.08 10.34 18.50
CA ASN A 179 8.45 10.01 19.77
C ASN A 179 6.92 10.08 19.55
N ASN A 180 6.22 10.84 20.38
CA ASN A 180 4.81 11.16 20.15
C ASN A 180 4.63 12.02 18.89
N ILE A 181 3.58 11.74 18.13
CA ILE A 181 3.16 12.54 16.97
C ILE A 181 1.79 13.14 17.29
N GLN A 182 1.70 14.47 17.26
CA GLN A 182 0.42 15.18 17.37
C GLN A 182 0.05 15.82 16.03
N ILE A 183 -1.13 15.49 15.52
CA ILE A 183 -1.63 15.98 14.23
C ILE A 183 -2.82 16.90 14.47
N GLN A 184 -2.57 18.19 14.23
CA GLN A 184 -3.50 19.29 14.49
C GLN A 184 -4.58 19.43 13.40
N PRO A 185 -5.67 20.18 13.64
CA PRO A 185 -6.69 20.45 12.64
C PRO A 185 -6.09 21.09 11.37
N GLY A 186 -6.43 20.55 10.20
CA GLY A 186 -5.89 21.00 8.92
C GLY A 186 -4.49 20.48 8.57
N GLN A 187 -3.79 19.88 9.54
CA GLN A 187 -2.49 19.25 9.29
C GLN A 187 -2.66 17.88 8.64
N THR A 188 -1.75 17.57 7.71
CA THR A 188 -1.60 16.23 7.14
C THR A 188 -0.17 15.75 7.39
N VAL A 189 -0.03 14.58 8.02
CA VAL A 189 1.25 13.88 8.15
C VAL A 189 1.23 12.68 7.20
N ILE A 190 2.28 12.57 6.40
CA ILE A 190 2.48 11.48 5.45
C ILE A 190 3.72 10.71 5.89
N LEU A 191 3.54 9.42 6.15
CA LEU A 191 4.63 8.47 6.37
C LEU A 191 4.75 7.62 5.10
N ASP A 192 5.80 7.84 4.32
CA ASP A 192 6.05 7.14 3.05
C ASP A 192 7.39 6.39 3.00
N LYS A 193 8.14 6.43 4.11
CA LYS A 193 9.48 5.86 4.27
C LYS A 193 9.58 5.00 5.54
N PRO A 194 10.68 4.27 5.78
CA PRO A 194 10.89 3.54 7.02
C PRO A 194 10.85 4.46 8.24
N VAL A 195 9.97 4.14 9.20
CA VAL A 195 9.78 4.93 10.41
C VAL A 195 9.82 4.05 11.65
N GLN A 196 10.49 4.53 12.69
CA GLN A 196 10.33 4.04 14.05
C GLN A 196 9.66 5.09 14.93
N ILE A 197 8.63 4.68 15.66
CA ILE A 197 7.84 5.55 16.53
C ILE A 197 7.88 5.00 17.95
N ASP A 198 8.51 5.74 18.86
CA ASP A 198 8.57 5.44 20.29
C ASP A 198 7.58 6.36 21.03
N GLY A 199 6.29 6.17 20.80
CA GLY A 199 5.21 6.98 21.36
C GLY A 199 3.86 6.83 20.65
N ASP A 200 2.87 7.57 21.15
CA ASP A 200 1.51 7.59 20.61
C ASP A 200 1.37 8.57 19.43
N ILE A 201 0.50 8.22 18.48
CA ILE A 201 0.02 9.14 17.44
C ILE A 201 -1.38 9.61 17.81
N THR A 202 -1.54 10.92 18.04
CA THR A 202 -2.84 11.54 18.34
C THR A 202 -3.26 12.43 17.18
N ILE A 203 -4.47 12.19 16.66
CA ILE A 203 -5.03 12.91 15.51
C ILE A 203 -6.27 13.66 15.96
N GLU A 204 -6.17 14.98 15.98
CA GLU A 204 -7.28 15.86 16.32
C GLU A 204 -8.33 15.92 15.20
N ARG A 205 -9.52 16.44 15.54
CA ARG A 205 -10.61 16.60 14.58
C ARG A 205 -10.15 17.43 13.38
N GLY A 206 -10.28 16.86 12.18
CA GLY A 206 -9.87 17.49 10.92
C GLY A 206 -8.41 17.27 10.52
N GLY A 207 -7.56 16.75 11.41
CA GLY A 207 -6.21 16.29 11.09
C GLY A 207 -6.21 15.00 10.24
N SER A 208 -5.10 14.73 9.55
CA SER A 208 -4.98 13.56 8.65
C SER A 208 -3.66 12.83 8.82
N LEU A 209 -3.72 11.51 9.02
CA LEU A 209 -2.60 10.59 8.95
C LEU A 209 -2.70 9.72 7.70
N LEU A 210 -1.67 9.78 6.85
CA LEU A 210 -1.55 8.94 5.66
C LEU A 210 -0.27 8.10 5.79
N ILE A 211 -0.40 6.77 5.73
CA ILE A 211 0.75 5.85 5.69
C ILE A 211 0.73 5.17 4.31
N ASN A 212 1.69 5.50 3.46
CA ASN A 212 1.70 5.17 2.03
C ASN A 212 3.00 4.46 1.64
N GLY A 213 3.00 3.12 1.55
CA GLY A 213 4.18 2.35 1.16
C GLY A 213 5.29 2.29 2.22
N ALA A 214 5.01 2.76 3.44
CA ALA A 214 5.98 2.85 4.53
C ALA A 214 6.07 1.56 5.36
N ASP A 215 7.30 1.23 5.77
CA ASP A 215 7.59 0.29 6.84
C ASP A 215 7.58 1.03 8.19
N VAL A 216 6.59 0.79 9.04
CA VAL A 216 6.44 1.46 10.34
C VAL A 216 6.57 0.46 11.47
N THR A 217 7.57 0.68 12.32
CA THR A 217 7.70 0.00 13.62
C THR A 217 7.26 0.96 14.72
N ILE A 218 6.33 0.55 15.57
CA ILE A 218 5.75 1.43 16.60
C ILE A 218 5.69 0.77 17.98
N LYS A 219 6.06 1.55 19.00
CA LYS A 219 5.84 1.32 20.43
C LYS A 219 4.85 2.35 20.95
N GLY A 220 3.57 2.07 20.79
CA GLY A 220 2.49 3.01 21.06
C GLY A 220 1.23 2.71 20.25
N SER A 221 0.28 3.63 20.31
CA SER A 221 -1.05 3.50 19.73
C SER A 221 -1.41 4.70 18.83
N VAL A 222 -2.44 4.55 18.01
CA VAL A 222 -3.01 5.60 17.17
C VAL A 222 -4.41 5.93 17.63
N LYS A 223 -4.63 7.17 18.06
CA LYS A 223 -5.90 7.64 18.64
C LYS A 223 -6.44 8.80 17.83
N THR A 224 -7.75 8.78 17.57
CA THR A 224 -8.42 9.93 16.94
C THR A 224 -9.86 10.11 17.38
N ALA A 225 -10.28 11.37 17.44
CA ALA A 225 -11.67 11.78 17.59
C ALA A 225 -12.06 12.72 16.42
N GLY A 226 -12.57 12.16 15.33
CA GLY A 226 -12.97 12.92 14.13
C GLY A 226 -11.84 13.32 13.17
N GLY A 227 -10.68 12.67 13.25
CA GLY A 227 -9.59 12.79 12.27
C GLY A 227 -9.79 11.91 11.04
N ARG A 228 -8.79 11.88 10.16
CA ARG A 228 -8.75 11.03 8.95
C ARG A 228 -7.53 10.11 9.01
N VAL A 229 -7.74 8.83 8.74
CA VAL A 229 -6.66 7.83 8.69
C VAL A 229 -6.76 7.01 7.41
N ARG A 230 -5.64 6.90 6.69
CA ARG A 230 -5.51 6.02 5.53
C ARG A 230 -4.20 5.25 5.56
N LEU A 231 -4.30 3.94 5.36
CA LEU A 231 -3.16 3.05 5.12
C LEU A 231 -3.25 2.52 3.69
N HIS A 232 -2.17 2.65 2.94
CA HIS A 232 -2.05 2.11 1.59
C HIS A 232 -0.66 1.52 1.39
N GLU A 233 -0.56 0.25 1.01
CA GLU A 233 0.74 -0.44 0.87
C GLU A 233 1.62 -0.35 2.13
N ALA A 234 1.01 -0.12 3.29
CA ALA A 234 1.73 0.07 4.54
C ALA A 234 2.11 -1.29 5.15
N ARG A 235 3.29 -1.34 5.79
CA ARG A 235 3.76 -2.51 6.53
C ARG A 235 4.01 -2.09 7.97
N ILE A 236 3.17 -2.54 8.87
CA ILE A 236 3.15 -2.12 10.27
C ILE A 236 3.61 -3.28 11.15
N LYS A 237 4.54 -2.99 12.06
CA LYS A 237 4.91 -3.84 13.18
C LYS A 237 4.70 -3.11 14.50
N VAL A 238 3.76 -3.57 15.31
CA VAL A 238 3.53 -3.07 16.68
C VAL A 238 4.40 -3.88 17.63
N GLU A 239 5.41 -3.24 18.20
CA GLU A 239 6.33 -3.89 19.14
C GLU A 239 5.82 -3.85 20.57
N GLU A 240 5.19 -2.74 20.96
CA GLU A 240 4.61 -2.53 22.28
C GLU A 240 3.33 -1.69 22.12
N CYS A 241 2.26 -2.03 22.84
CA CYS A 241 1.04 -1.24 22.90
C CYS A 241 0.43 -1.42 24.29
N ALA A 242 0.27 -0.33 25.03
CA ALA A 242 -0.36 -0.35 26.35
C ALA A 242 -1.90 -0.25 26.28
N GLU A 243 -2.43 0.06 25.09
CA GLU A 243 -3.87 0.16 24.85
C GLU A 243 -4.43 -1.16 24.34
N PRO A 244 -5.72 -1.47 24.60
CA PRO A 244 -6.32 -2.72 24.15
C PRO A 244 -6.34 -2.89 22.62
N TYR A 245 -6.31 -1.78 21.87
CA TYR A 245 -6.24 -1.75 20.42
C TYR A 245 -5.11 -0.83 19.97
N TRP A 246 -4.36 -1.24 18.94
CA TRP A 246 -3.37 -0.36 18.30
C TRP A 246 -4.01 0.91 17.74
N MET A 247 -5.19 0.79 17.12
CA MET A 247 -5.98 1.92 16.60
C MET A 247 -7.31 2.07 17.37
N ASP A 248 -7.51 3.21 18.03
CA ASP A 248 -8.79 3.59 18.67
C ASP A 248 -9.41 4.81 17.99
N PHE A 249 -10.45 4.57 17.20
CA PHE A 249 -11.09 5.56 16.34
C PHE A 249 -12.48 5.94 16.84
N LYS A 250 -12.57 7.17 17.36
CA LYS A 250 -13.81 7.83 17.76
C LYS A 250 -14.23 8.81 16.68
N GLU A 251 -15.52 8.85 16.36
CA GLU A 251 -16.11 9.82 15.43
C GLU A 251 -15.45 9.92 14.04
N ILE A 252 -14.71 8.90 13.59
CA ILE A 252 -14.11 8.91 12.26
C ILE A 252 -15.20 8.66 11.20
N ALA A 253 -15.26 9.49 10.17
CA ALA A 253 -16.26 9.33 9.12
C ALA A 253 -15.95 8.10 8.25
N VAL A 254 -14.69 7.95 7.83
CA VAL A 254 -14.20 6.84 7.00
C VAL A 254 -12.75 6.51 7.38
N ALA A 255 -12.48 5.24 7.69
CA ALA A 255 -11.13 4.68 7.77
C ALA A 255 -10.90 3.73 6.58
N ASN A 256 -9.76 3.84 5.90
CA ASN A 256 -9.46 3.06 4.72
C ASN A 256 -8.06 2.43 4.81
N ILE A 257 -8.00 1.09 4.74
CA ILE A 257 -6.77 0.30 4.84
C ILE A 257 -6.70 -0.60 3.61
N GLN A 258 -5.70 -0.41 2.76
CA GLN A 258 -5.62 -1.09 1.47
C GLN A 258 -4.24 -1.68 1.24
N ASN A 259 -4.18 -2.93 0.76
CA ASN A 259 -2.95 -3.62 0.38
C ASN A 259 -1.87 -3.56 1.47
N SER A 260 -2.28 -3.60 2.75
CA SER A 260 -1.39 -3.34 3.88
C SER A 260 -1.17 -4.60 4.71
N PHE A 261 0.00 -4.69 5.33
CA PHE A 261 0.37 -5.75 6.27
C PHE A 261 0.42 -5.17 7.69
N ILE A 262 -0.32 -5.74 8.62
CA ILE A 262 -0.39 -5.30 10.02
C ILE A 262 -0.07 -6.49 10.92
N ASP A 263 1.03 -6.39 11.68
CA ASP A 263 1.42 -7.34 12.71
C ASP A 263 1.36 -6.66 14.08
N CYS A 264 0.42 -7.11 14.92
CA CYS A 264 0.23 -6.56 16.27
C CYS A 264 1.16 -7.20 17.33
N GLY A 265 2.01 -8.16 16.94
CA GLY A 265 3.02 -8.75 17.82
C GLY A 265 2.47 -9.50 19.04
N LYS A 266 1.17 -9.83 19.05
CA LYS A 266 0.39 -10.32 20.19
C LYS A 266 0.33 -9.35 21.38
N ASN A 267 0.48 -8.05 21.13
CA ASN A 267 0.43 -7.02 22.17
C ASN A 267 -0.98 -6.45 22.38
N CYS A 268 -1.84 -6.48 21.37
CA CYS A 268 -3.15 -5.82 21.39
C CYS A 268 -4.06 -6.32 20.26
N GLY A 269 -5.31 -5.88 20.27
CA GLY A 269 -6.19 -5.88 19.11
C GLY A 269 -5.69 -4.91 18.04
N PHE A 270 -6.17 -5.03 16.81
CA PHE A 270 -5.76 -4.12 15.74
C PHE A 270 -6.54 -2.80 15.80
N LEU A 271 -7.86 -2.83 15.61
CA LEU A 271 -8.64 -1.61 15.40
C LEU A 271 -9.99 -1.66 16.09
N LYS A 272 -10.28 -0.61 16.86
CA LYS A 272 -11.61 -0.29 17.37
C LYS A 272 -12.15 0.95 16.67
N GLN A 273 -13.39 0.88 16.19
CA GLN A 273 -14.06 2.03 15.56
C GLN A 273 -15.53 2.12 15.99
N GLU A 274 -15.90 3.25 16.57
CA GLU A 274 -17.21 3.46 17.21
C GLU A 274 -18.26 4.11 16.29
N ALA A 275 -17.83 4.72 15.17
CA ALA A 275 -18.72 5.43 14.26
C ALA A 275 -18.22 5.37 12.80
N GLY A 276 -19.09 5.75 11.86
CA GLY A 276 -18.72 5.96 10.45
C GLY A 276 -18.52 4.66 9.66
N ARG A 277 -17.58 4.67 8.71
CA ARG A 277 -17.35 3.57 7.77
C ARG A 277 -15.92 3.03 7.88
N LEU A 278 -15.79 1.72 7.76
CA LEU A 278 -14.50 1.03 7.70
C LEU A 278 -14.38 0.28 6.37
N ILE A 279 -13.27 0.47 5.69
CA ILE A 279 -12.95 -0.22 4.43
C ILE A 279 -11.58 -0.88 4.59
N ILE A 280 -11.52 -2.20 4.43
CA ILE A 280 -10.28 -2.98 4.44
C ILE A 280 -10.23 -3.85 3.19
N THR A 281 -9.19 -3.69 2.36
CA THR A 281 -9.09 -4.45 1.10
C THR A 281 -7.67 -4.91 0.81
N GLY A 282 -7.48 -6.18 0.44
CA GLY A 282 -6.18 -6.67 -0.03
C GLY A 282 -5.11 -6.77 1.07
N SER A 283 -5.52 -6.81 2.34
CA SER A 283 -4.63 -6.64 3.50
C SER A 283 -4.41 -7.94 4.28
N GLU A 284 -3.37 -7.97 5.09
CA GLU A 284 -3.11 -9.02 6.08
C GLU A 284 -3.08 -8.44 7.49
N ILE A 285 -3.78 -9.08 8.42
CA ILE A 285 -3.82 -8.69 9.84
C ILE A 285 -3.42 -9.92 10.66
N ARG A 286 -2.38 -9.79 11.50
CA ARG A 286 -1.75 -10.93 12.16
C ARG A 286 -1.42 -10.68 13.61
N ASN A 287 -1.38 -11.78 14.36
CA ASN A 287 -0.86 -11.85 15.72
C ASN A 287 -1.52 -10.80 16.63
N THR A 288 -2.85 -10.81 16.70
CA THR A 288 -3.59 -9.96 17.66
C THR A 288 -3.90 -10.75 18.93
N ALA A 289 -3.92 -10.07 20.07
CA ALA A 289 -4.23 -10.67 21.38
C ALA A 289 -4.89 -9.65 22.30
N GLU A 290 -5.26 -10.08 23.50
CA GLU A 290 -6.03 -9.32 24.51
C GLU A 290 -7.46 -9.02 24.07
N GLU A 291 -7.60 -8.36 22.92
CA GLU A 291 -8.85 -8.01 22.26
C GLU A 291 -8.96 -8.64 20.87
N ARG A 292 -10.17 -8.60 20.31
CA ARG A 292 -10.39 -9.00 18.92
C ARG A 292 -9.54 -8.14 17.98
N ALA A 293 -9.14 -8.69 16.83
CA ALA A 293 -8.40 -7.92 15.85
C ALA A 293 -9.19 -6.65 15.44
N ILE A 294 -10.49 -6.76 15.18
CA ILE A 294 -11.35 -5.63 14.85
C ILE A 294 -12.60 -5.63 15.72
N ASN A 295 -12.91 -4.48 16.31
CA ASN A 295 -14.18 -4.21 16.98
C ASN A 295 -14.86 -3.00 16.34
N PHE A 296 -16.01 -3.24 15.70
CA PHE A 296 -16.70 -2.24 14.90
C PHE A 296 -18.14 -2.01 15.36
N ASN A 297 -18.49 -0.75 15.65
CA ASN A 297 -19.82 -0.29 16.04
C ASN A 297 -20.33 0.86 15.14
N GLY A 298 -19.72 1.05 13.97
CA GLY A 298 -20.08 2.11 13.03
C GLY A 298 -21.31 1.80 12.16
N LEU A 299 -21.43 2.50 11.04
CA LEU A 299 -22.54 2.38 10.07
C LEU A 299 -22.33 1.25 9.07
N SER A 300 -21.15 1.18 8.44
CA SER A 300 -20.86 0.19 7.39
C SER A 300 -19.41 -0.27 7.39
N PHE A 301 -19.20 -1.58 7.34
CA PHE A 301 -17.90 -2.23 7.23
C PHE A 301 -17.81 -3.03 5.94
N LEU A 302 -16.89 -2.66 5.06
CA LEU A 302 -16.52 -3.41 3.86
C LEU A 302 -15.16 -4.06 4.09
N ILE A 303 -15.11 -5.39 3.92
CA ILE A 303 -13.85 -6.13 3.99
C ILE A 303 -13.74 -7.12 2.83
N LYS A 304 -12.66 -7.01 2.05
CA LYS A 304 -12.49 -7.82 0.83
C LYS A 304 -11.05 -8.27 0.62
N ASN A 305 -10.84 -9.50 0.17
CA ASN A 305 -9.49 -9.99 -0.16
C ASN A 305 -8.52 -9.80 1.01
N THR A 306 -8.99 -10.04 2.24
CA THR A 306 -8.22 -9.78 3.47
C THR A 306 -8.02 -11.06 4.25
N ALA A 307 -6.79 -11.27 4.73
CA ALA A 307 -6.43 -12.44 5.50
C ALA A 307 -6.13 -12.10 6.97
N PHE A 308 -6.63 -12.94 7.87
CA PHE A 308 -6.40 -12.87 9.31
C PHE A 308 -5.64 -14.11 9.76
N TYR A 309 -4.59 -13.91 10.57
CA TYR A 309 -3.76 -15.01 11.09
C TYR A 309 -3.47 -14.87 12.58
N ASN A 310 -3.62 -15.95 13.35
CA ASN A 310 -3.24 -16.02 14.76
C ASN A 310 -3.91 -14.90 15.59
N ASN A 311 -5.24 -14.94 15.71
CA ASN A 311 -6.00 -13.91 16.42
C ASN A 311 -6.56 -14.54 17.70
N ASP A 312 -5.86 -14.37 18.81
CA ASP A 312 -6.02 -15.19 20.02
C ASP A 312 -7.33 -14.89 20.80
N SER A 313 -7.86 -13.68 20.65
CA SER A 313 -9.14 -13.23 21.22
C SER A 313 -10.23 -13.01 20.16
N GLY A 314 -9.99 -13.46 18.93
CA GLY A 314 -10.93 -13.49 17.81
C GLY A 314 -10.60 -12.43 16.75
N ALA A 315 -11.12 -12.59 15.53
CA ALA A 315 -10.76 -11.69 14.43
C ALA A 315 -11.68 -10.46 14.33
N VAL A 316 -12.99 -10.64 14.14
CA VAL A 316 -13.92 -9.53 13.89
C VAL A 316 -15.10 -9.59 14.85
N ALA A 317 -15.40 -8.47 15.52
CA ALA A 317 -16.64 -8.22 16.23
C ALA A 317 -17.42 -7.07 15.60
N LEU A 318 -18.74 -7.26 15.48
CA LEU A 318 -19.69 -6.22 15.10
C LEU A 318 -20.75 -6.05 16.17
N SER A 319 -21.09 -4.79 16.47
CA SER A 319 -22.16 -4.44 17.40
C SER A 319 -23.00 -3.28 16.88
N GLY A 320 -24.11 -3.00 17.58
CA GLY A 320 -24.99 -1.86 17.29
C GLY A 320 -25.59 -1.90 15.88
N PRO A 321 -25.66 -0.77 15.15
CA PRO A 321 -26.34 -0.69 13.85
C PRO A 321 -25.47 -1.16 12.67
N ALA A 322 -24.27 -1.69 12.91
CA ALA A 322 -23.26 -1.95 11.89
C ALA A 322 -23.73 -2.89 10.78
N LYS A 323 -23.66 -2.44 9.53
CA LYS A 323 -23.82 -3.31 8.36
C LYS A 323 -22.48 -3.82 7.88
N MET A 324 -22.37 -5.09 7.48
CA MET A 324 -21.13 -5.65 6.96
C MET A 324 -21.31 -6.35 5.62
N VAL A 325 -20.33 -6.13 4.73
CA VAL A 325 -20.09 -6.95 3.54
C VAL A 325 -18.66 -7.45 3.61
N MET A 326 -18.52 -8.77 3.78
CA MET A 326 -17.25 -9.49 3.83
C MET A 326 -17.18 -10.45 2.66
N SER A 327 -16.12 -10.38 1.85
CA SER A 327 -15.96 -11.34 0.76
C SER A 327 -14.53 -11.70 0.43
N HIS A 328 -14.27 -12.96 0.04
CA HIS A 328 -12.93 -13.41 -0.36
C HIS A 328 -11.91 -13.22 0.78
N CYS A 329 -12.32 -13.47 2.01
CA CYS A 329 -11.47 -13.35 3.19
C CYS A 329 -11.05 -14.72 3.71
N SER A 330 -9.86 -14.80 4.31
CA SER A 330 -9.39 -16.02 4.96
C SER A 330 -9.08 -15.79 6.42
N PHE A 331 -9.62 -16.63 7.30
CA PHE A 331 -9.34 -16.61 8.73
C PHE A 331 -8.57 -17.86 9.10
N ASN A 332 -7.38 -17.71 9.66
CA ASN A 332 -6.50 -18.81 10.00
C ASN A 332 -6.13 -18.71 11.48
N ASP A 333 -6.47 -19.74 12.25
CA ASP A 333 -6.11 -19.84 13.67
C ASP A 333 -6.66 -18.64 14.48
N ALA A 334 -7.95 -18.35 14.34
CA ALA A 334 -8.67 -17.36 15.15
C ALA A 334 -9.42 -18.06 16.29
N SER A 335 -9.31 -17.56 17.53
CA SER A 335 -9.87 -18.19 18.73
C SER A 335 -10.65 -17.19 19.56
N ALA A 336 -11.82 -17.56 20.10
CA ALA A 336 -12.58 -16.73 21.05
C ALA A 336 -13.53 -17.60 21.88
N ASP A 337 -14.31 -17.02 22.79
CA ASP A 337 -15.37 -17.77 23.48
C ASP A 337 -16.53 -18.11 22.53
N TYR A 338 -16.94 -17.12 21.75
CA TYR A 338 -17.96 -17.21 20.70
C TYR A 338 -17.43 -16.54 19.44
N GLY A 339 -17.71 -17.06 18.24
CA GLY A 339 -17.34 -16.35 17.02
C GLY A 339 -15.83 -16.21 16.86
N GLY A 340 -15.11 -17.34 16.78
CA GLY A 340 -13.63 -17.34 16.71
C GLY A 340 -13.11 -16.41 15.61
N ALA A 341 -13.61 -16.56 14.38
CA ALA A 341 -13.35 -15.59 13.33
C ALA A 341 -14.30 -14.39 13.38
N VAL A 342 -15.61 -14.59 13.33
CA VAL A 342 -16.59 -13.48 13.31
C VAL A 342 -17.62 -13.64 14.42
N GLN A 343 -17.76 -12.61 15.26
CA GLN A 343 -18.87 -12.44 16.19
C GLN A 343 -19.73 -11.26 15.76
N SER A 344 -21.03 -11.45 15.65
CA SER A 344 -21.96 -10.37 15.34
C SER A 344 -23.08 -10.27 16.37
N GLU A 345 -23.08 -9.15 17.08
CA GLU A 345 -24.18 -8.66 17.91
C GLU A 345 -24.94 -7.51 17.23
N SER A 346 -24.60 -7.22 15.97
CA SER A 346 -25.21 -6.13 15.22
C SER A 346 -26.66 -6.43 14.88
N ILE A 347 -27.49 -5.38 14.92
CA ILE A 347 -28.86 -5.39 14.37
C ILE A 347 -28.89 -5.09 12.87
N GLY A 348 -27.79 -4.61 12.29
CA GLY A 348 -27.62 -4.35 10.86
C GLY A 348 -27.43 -5.61 10.01
N SER A 349 -27.58 -5.49 8.69
CA SER A 349 -27.38 -6.61 7.75
C SER A 349 -25.91 -7.04 7.68
N VAL A 350 -25.65 -8.33 7.71
CA VAL A 350 -24.30 -8.92 7.66
C VAL A 350 -24.25 -9.96 6.55
N LYS A 351 -23.41 -9.71 5.55
CA LYS A 351 -23.17 -10.59 4.40
C LYS A 351 -21.73 -11.09 4.43
N ILE A 352 -21.53 -12.40 4.40
CA ILE A 352 -20.23 -13.07 4.37
C ILE A 352 -20.23 -14.05 3.19
N GLU A 353 -19.32 -13.89 2.23
CA GLU A 353 -19.32 -14.69 1.00
C GLU A 353 -17.92 -15.10 0.55
N ASN A 354 -17.77 -16.31 0.02
CA ASN A 354 -16.50 -16.76 -0.57
C ASN A 354 -15.34 -16.67 0.44
N CYS A 355 -15.58 -17.01 1.70
CA CYS A 355 -14.56 -16.92 2.76
C CYS A 355 -14.12 -18.31 3.24
N SER A 356 -12.86 -18.44 3.63
CA SER A 356 -12.32 -19.68 4.21
C SER A 356 -12.01 -19.50 5.70
N PHE A 357 -12.45 -20.43 6.53
CA PHE A 357 -12.20 -20.47 7.96
C PHE A 357 -11.39 -21.71 8.29
N ASN A 358 -10.12 -21.53 8.64
CA ASN A 358 -9.16 -22.62 8.84
C ASN A 358 -8.71 -22.66 10.29
N ARG A 359 -8.97 -23.78 10.96
CA ARG A 359 -8.58 -24.04 12.36
C ARG A 359 -9.07 -22.97 13.33
N CYS A 360 -10.22 -22.34 13.04
CA CYS A 360 -10.84 -21.38 13.95
C CYS A 360 -11.44 -22.12 15.15
N ARG A 361 -11.43 -21.47 16.31
CA ARG A 361 -11.85 -22.06 17.59
C ARG A 361 -12.82 -21.15 18.33
N ALA A 362 -13.85 -21.76 18.90
CA ALA A 362 -14.73 -21.14 19.88
C ALA A 362 -14.72 -22.01 21.15
N ALA A 363 -14.78 -21.40 22.34
CA ALA A 363 -14.99 -22.17 23.57
C ALA A 363 -16.38 -22.81 23.60
N TYR A 364 -17.37 -22.10 23.04
CA TYR A 364 -18.78 -22.51 23.08
C TYR A 364 -19.35 -22.80 21.70
N LEU A 365 -19.52 -21.79 20.84
CA LEU A 365 -20.25 -21.91 19.58
C LEU A 365 -19.72 -20.97 18.50
N GLY A 366 -19.92 -21.37 17.23
CA GLY A 366 -19.60 -20.53 16.08
C GLY A 366 -18.11 -20.26 15.91
N PRO A 367 -17.21 -21.27 15.83
CA PRO A 367 -15.79 -21.00 15.63
C PRO A 367 -15.50 -20.20 14.36
N ALA A 368 -16.27 -20.37 13.28
CA ALA A 368 -16.17 -19.53 12.10
C ALA A 368 -17.04 -18.26 12.26
N VAL A 369 -18.34 -18.43 12.44
CA VAL A 369 -19.28 -17.31 12.52
C VAL A 369 -20.27 -17.55 13.65
N TYR A 370 -20.41 -16.57 14.54
CA TYR A 370 -21.43 -16.56 15.58
C TYR A 370 -22.31 -15.32 15.45
N PHE A 371 -23.59 -15.54 15.22
CA PHE A 371 -24.62 -14.51 15.36
C PHE A 371 -25.28 -14.61 16.73
N LYS A 372 -25.30 -13.52 17.49
CA LYS A 372 -25.97 -13.51 18.81
C LYS A 372 -27.49 -13.60 18.70
N TYR A 373 -28.05 -13.00 17.65
CA TYR A 373 -29.49 -12.93 17.40
C TYR A 373 -29.79 -13.54 16.02
N GLN A 374 -30.84 -14.36 15.90
CA GLN A 374 -31.33 -14.81 14.61
C GLN A 374 -32.20 -13.71 13.99
N LYS A 375 -31.89 -13.25 12.78
CA LYS A 375 -32.69 -12.19 12.13
C LYS A 375 -32.47 -12.10 10.62
N PHE A 376 -33.44 -11.48 9.94
CA PHE A 376 -33.32 -11.11 8.53
C PHE A 376 -32.07 -10.26 8.24
N GLY A 377 -31.51 -10.47 7.04
CA GLY A 377 -30.32 -9.78 6.56
C GLY A 377 -28.99 -10.38 7.05
N GLN A 378 -29.01 -11.58 7.64
CA GLN A 378 -27.83 -12.40 7.88
C GLN A 378 -27.67 -13.38 6.72
N PHE A 379 -26.53 -13.36 6.07
CA PHE A 379 -26.27 -14.20 4.90
C PHE A 379 -24.82 -14.68 4.93
N VAL A 380 -24.64 -16.00 4.91
CA VAL A 380 -23.32 -16.64 4.79
C VAL A 380 -23.41 -17.65 3.66
N SER A 381 -22.58 -17.51 2.62
CA SER A 381 -22.65 -18.39 1.44
C SER A 381 -21.27 -18.66 0.84
N ARG A 382 -21.12 -19.82 0.20
CA ARG A 382 -19.87 -20.23 -0.47
C ARG A 382 -18.66 -20.09 0.46
N CYS A 383 -18.84 -20.47 1.72
CA CYS A 383 -17.80 -20.42 2.73
C CYS A 383 -17.32 -21.83 3.07
N GLU A 384 -16.03 -21.97 3.31
CA GLU A 384 -15.41 -23.25 3.66
C GLU A 384 -14.94 -23.21 5.12
N CYS A 385 -15.25 -24.26 5.89
CA CYS A 385 -14.80 -24.39 7.27
C CYS A 385 -13.94 -25.64 7.43
N ASN A 386 -12.64 -25.46 7.65
CA ASN A 386 -11.65 -26.52 7.69
C ASN A 386 -11.09 -26.68 9.11
N ARG A 387 -11.38 -27.82 9.74
CA ARG A 387 -10.87 -28.17 11.09
C ARG A 387 -11.20 -27.14 12.17
N CYS A 388 -12.37 -26.52 12.08
CA CYS A 388 -12.88 -25.61 13.10
C CYS A 388 -13.37 -26.39 14.34
N VAL A 389 -13.29 -25.79 15.53
CA VAL A 389 -13.66 -26.44 16.80
C VAL A 389 -14.50 -25.51 17.67
N PRO A 390 -15.68 -25.93 18.18
CA PRO A 390 -16.24 -27.27 18.08
C PRO A 390 -16.86 -27.59 16.72
N PRO A 391 -16.78 -28.85 16.26
CA PRO A 391 -17.38 -29.27 14.99
C PRO A 391 -18.91 -29.26 15.07
N GLY A 392 -19.57 -29.08 13.92
CA GLY A 392 -21.04 -29.08 13.79
C GLY A 392 -21.72 -27.80 14.28
N THR A 393 -20.95 -26.78 14.65
CA THR A 393 -21.45 -25.47 15.07
C THR A 393 -20.68 -24.33 14.40
N GLU A 394 -19.98 -24.62 13.31
CA GLU A 394 -19.01 -23.73 12.65
C GLU A 394 -19.61 -22.35 12.39
N ILE A 395 -20.82 -22.36 11.86
CA ILE A 395 -21.64 -21.19 11.61
C ILE A 395 -22.90 -21.34 12.47
N PHE A 396 -23.09 -20.43 13.41
CA PHE A 396 -24.19 -20.51 14.39
C PHE A 396 -25.18 -19.35 14.21
N ASN A 397 -26.47 -19.71 14.27
CA ASN A 397 -27.60 -18.77 14.35
C ASN A 397 -27.77 -17.86 13.12
N VAL A 398 -27.52 -18.42 11.93
CA VAL A 398 -27.84 -17.77 10.65
C VAL A 398 -29.34 -17.90 10.37
N TYR A 399 -29.90 -16.93 9.66
CA TYR A 399 -31.28 -17.02 9.20
C TYR A 399 -31.37 -17.95 7.97
N GLU A 400 -32.03 -19.10 8.12
CA GLU A 400 -31.99 -20.24 7.19
C GLU A 400 -33.03 -20.20 6.07
N ASP A 401 -32.96 -19.21 5.16
CA ASP A 401 -33.72 -19.31 3.89
C ASP A 401 -32.82 -19.58 2.66
N ASP A 402 -31.49 -19.48 2.75
CA ASP A 402 -30.56 -19.68 1.60
C ASP A 402 -29.16 -20.22 2.03
N PHE A 403 -29.07 -21.48 2.48
CA PHE A 403 -27.77 -22.09 2.84
C PHE A 403 -27.41 -23.25 1.90
N GLU A 404 -26.46 -23.01 0.98
CA GLU A 404 -25.71 -24.06 0.27
C GLU A 404 -24.30 -24.16 0.86
N LEU A 405 -24.08 -25.16 1.73
CA LEU A 405 -22.74 -25.55 2.19
C LEU A 405 -22.27 -26.75 1.36
N GLU A 406 -21.26 -26.56 0.52
CA GLU A 406 -20.48 -27.69 -0.01
C GLU A 406 -19.54 -28.18 1.10
N MET A 407 -19.92 -29.22 1.83
CA MET A 407 -19.00 -29.94 2.72
C MET A 407 -18.15 -30.92 1.89
N ARG A 408 -16.82 -30.81 1.97
CA ARG A 408 -15.88 -31.84 1.51
C ARG A 408 -14.98 -32.31 2.64
#